data_AF-A0A2R6ESY3-F1
#
_entry.id   AF-A0A2R6ESY3-F1
#
_cell.length_a   1.000
_cell.length_b   1.000
_cell.length_c   1.000
_cell.angle_alpha   90.00
_cell.angle_beta   90.00
_cell.angle_gamma   90.00
#
_symmetry.space_group_name_H-M   'P 1'
#
loop_
_entity.id
_entity.type
_entity.pdbx_description
1 polymer ?
#
loop_
_entity_poly.entity_id
_entity_poly.type
_entity_poly.pdbx_seq_one_letter_code
_entity_poly.pdbx_strand_id
1 'polypeptide(L)'
;MSEETVRVGDERIEVAAVTAARIVPGQRDTRPLVGALAALLLAVLVPTFAVGVGVDFFAVAPVGAVLFLAAPVGLALWLRSDERVLVVETAEATYREPLDADAEARAGRIVEEYG
;
A
#
# COMPACT_ATOMS: atom_id res chain seq x y z
N MET A 1 2.30 10.14 -39.91
CA MET A 1 3.09 9.97 -38.67
C MET A 1 2.11 9.48 -37.64
N SER A 2 2.28 8.28 -37.12
CA SER A 2 1.40 7.76 -36.09
C SER A 2 1.68 8.56 -34.82
N GLU A 3 0.69 9.32 -34.33
CA GLU A 3 0.77 9.94 -33.01
C GLU A 3 0.90 8.81 -31.99
N GLU A 4 2.11 8.63 -31.48
CA GLU A 4 2.40 7.64 -30.47
C GLU A 4 1.94 8.21 -29.13
N THR A 5 0.98 7.54 -28.50
CA THR A 5 0.41 7.95 -27.21
C THR A 5 0.80 6.96 -26.13
N VAL A 6 1.33 7.45 -25.02
CA VAL A 6 1.59 6.65 -23.82
C VAL A 6 0.36 6.70 -22.93
N ARG A 7 -0.13 5.53 -22.50
CA ARG A 7 -1.24 5.44 -21.57
C ARG A 7 -0.72 5.43 -20.13
N VAL A 8 -1.13 6.43 -19.35
CA VAL A 8 -0.87 6.54 -17.91
C VAL A 8 -2.24 6.49 -17.21
N GLY A 9 -2.54 5.36 -16.56
CA GLY A 9 -3.86 5.07 -16.01
C GLY A 9 -4.94 5.05 -17.10
N ASP A 10 -5.93 5.94 -16.98
CA ASP A 10 -7.01 6.10 -17.96
C ASP A 10 -6.75 7.21 -18.98
N GLU A 11 -5.66 7.95 -18.82
CA GLU A 11 -5.33 9.04 -19.72
C GLU A 11 -4.32 8.63 -20.80
N ARG A 12 -4.50 9.20 -21.99
CA ARG A 12 -3.57 9.07 -23.11
C ARG A 12 -2.78 10.37 -23.22
N ILE A 13 -1.48 10.27 -23.01
CA ILE A 13 -0.55 11.38 -23.10
C ILE A 13 0.20 11.22 -24.43
N GLU A 14 0.27 12.29 -25.21
CA GLU A 14 1.11 12.30 -26.42
C GLU A 14 2.58 12.17 -26.03
N VAL A 15 3.32 11.28 -26.70
CA VAL A 15 4.75 11.06 -26.45
C VAL A 15 5.55 12.36 -26.52
N ALA A 16 5.22 13.23 -27.49
CA ALA A 16 5.91 14.50 -27.68
C ALA A 16 5.76 15.47 -26.49
N ALA A 17 4.78 15.27 -25.62
CA ALA A 17 4.52 16.10 -24.45
C ALA A 17 5.24 15.61 -23.18
N VAL A 18 5.81 14.39 -23.19
CA VAL A 18 6.49 13.81 -22.03
C VAL A 18 7.88 14.43 -21.87
N THR A 19 8.12 15.07 -20.73
CA THR A 19 9.40 15.72 -20.42
C THR A 19 10.27 14.91 -19.48
N ALA A 20 9.66 14.10 -18.60
CA ALA A 20 10.37 13.18 -17.71
C ALA A 20 9.43 12.09 -17.20
N ALA A 21 9.97 10.90 -16.91
CA ALA A 21 9.25 9.83 -16.23
C ALA A 21 10.11 9.22 -15.11
N ARG A 22 9.54 9.07 -13.92
CA ARG A 22 10.25 8.45 -12.78
C ARG A 22 9.32 7.64 -11.89
N ILE A 23 9.86 6.58 -11.29
CA ILE A 23 9.16 5.78 -10.27
C ILE A 23 9.54 6.33 -8.89
N VAL A 24 8.53 6.69 -8.11
CA VAL A 24 8.68 7.22 -6.76
C VAL A 24 7.98 6.27 -5.77
N PRO A 25 8.49 6.10 -4.54
CA PRO A 25 7.74 5.41 -3.49
C PRO A 25 6.37 6.07 -3.31
N GLY A 26 5.31 5.29 -3.41
CA GLY A 26 3.93 5.70 -3.15
C GLY A 26 3.63 5.78 -1.66
N GLN A 27 2.38 6.12 -1.33
CA GLN A 27 1.91 5.95 0.05
C GLN A 27 1.72 4.47 0.33
N ARG A 28 2.24 4.00 1.47
CA ARG A 28 1.93 2.64 1.95
C ARG A 28 0.46 2.55 2.32
N ASP A 29 -0.19 1.45 1.93
CA ASP A 29 -1.53 1.14 2.42
C ASP A 29 -1.48 1.03 3.95
N THR A 30 -2.15 1.95 4.66
CA THR A 30 -2.15 2.00 6.14
C THR A 30 -3.16 1.04 6.78
N ARG A 31 -4.07 0.44 6.01
CA ARG A 31 -5.12 -0.45 6.53
C ARG A 31 -4.56 -1.66 7.30
N PRO A 32 -3.51 -2.37 6.82
CA PRO A 32 -2.94 -3.49 7.56
C PRO A 32 -2.27 -3.06 8.87
N LEU A 33 -1.67 -1.86 8.90
CA LEU A 33 -1.06 -1.29 10.11
C LEU A 33 -2.14 -0.96 11.15
N VAL A 34 -3.23 -0.30 10.74
CA VAL A 34 -4.37 0.00 11.61
C VAL A 34 -4.95 -1.30 12.17
N GLY A 35 -5.11 -2.33 11.34
CA GLY A 35 -5.56 -3.65 11.78
C GLY A 35 -4.62 -4.29 12.81
N ALA A 36 -3.30 -4.22 12.59
CA ALA A 36 -2.30 -4.73 13.53
C ALA A 36 -2.36 -4.00 14.89
N LEU A 37 -2.45 -2.67 14.88
CA LEU A 37 -2.56 -1.85 16.09
C LEU A 37 -3.87 -2.11 16.83
N ALA A 38 -4.98 -2.25 16.11
CA ALA A 38 -6.27 -2.61 16.70
C ALA A 38 -6.22 -4.01 17.33
N ALA A 39 -5.58 -4.99 16.67
CA ALA A 39 -5.39 -6.33 17.23
C ALA A 39 -4.54 -6.29 18.51
N LEU A 40 -3.46 -5.51 18.55
CA LEU A 40 -2.66 -5.31 19.77
C LEU A 40 -3.48 -4.69 20.90
N LEU A 41 -4.27 -3.66 20.59
CA LEU A 41 -5.12 -3.01 21.57
C LEU A 41 -6.17 -4.00 22.12
N LEU A 42 -6.83 -4.75 21.25
CA LEU A 42 -7.82 -5.75 21.62
C LEU A 42 -7.20 -6.92 22.41
N ALA A 43 -5.96 -7.30 22.10
CA ALA A 43 -5.24 -8.35 22.83
C ALA A 43 -5.12 -8.05 24.32
N VAL A 44 -5.11 -6.77 24.71
CA VAL A 44 -5.07 -6.33 26.11
C VAL A 44 -6.48 -6.04 26.64
N LEU A 45 -7.29 -5.29 25.88
CA LEU A 45 -8.60 -4.85 26.34
C LEU A 45 -9.58 -6.01 26.55
N VAL A 46 -9.58 -7.01 25.66
CA VAL A 46 -10.53 -8.14 25.75
C VAL A 46 -10.29 -8.97 27.01
N PRO A 47 -9.08 -9.46 27.32
CA PRO A 47 -8.83 -10.15 28.59
C PRO A 47 -9.09 -9.28 29.82
N THR A 48 -8.69 -8.01 29.79
CA THR A 48 -8.87 -7.08 30.91
C THR A 48 -10.35 -6.88 31.24
N PHE A 49 -11.17 -6.64 30.21
CA PHE A 49 -12.60 -6.46 30.39
C PHE A 49 -13.29 -7.75 30.85
N ALA A 50 -12.93 -8.90 30.25
CA ALA A 50 -13.50 -10.19 30.61
C ALA A 50 -13.24 -10.55 32.09
N VAL A 51 -12.01 -10.36 32.56
CA VAL A 51 -11.67 -10.55 33.98
C VAL A 51 -12.44 -9.56 34.85
N GLY A 52 -12.58 -8.30 34.42
CA GLY A 52 -13.34 -7.27 35.12
C GLY A 52 -14.84 -7.58 35.31
N VAL A 53 -15.43 -8.41 34.44
CA VAL A 53 -16.82 -8.88 34.57
C VAL A 53 -16.93 -10.29 35.18
N GLY A 54 -15.83 -10.86 35.67
CA GLY A 54 -15.81 -12.12 36.42
C GLY A 54 -15.50 -13.38 35.61
N VAL A 55 -15.02 -13.27 34.37
CA VAL A 55 -14.55 -14.41 33.57
C VAL A 55 -13.17 -14.86 34.06
N ASP A 56 -12.96 -16.17 34.15
CA ASP A 56 -11.65 -16.72 34.49
C ASP A 56 -10.57 -16.32 33.46
N PHE A 57 -9.42 -15.87 33.96
CA PHE A 57 -8.30 -15.42 33.13
C PHE A 57 -7.84 -16.52 32.17
N PHE A 58 -7.75 -17.78 32.62
CA PHE A 58 -7.30 -18.88 31.76
C PHE A 58 -8.26 -19.18 30.61
N ALA A 59 -9.54 -18.82 30.74
CA ALA A 59 -10.51 -18.97 29.66
C ALA A 59 -10.35 -17.90 28.57
N VAL A 60 -9.88 -16.69 28.91
CA VAL A 60 -9.76 -15.55 27.97
C VAL A 60 -8.31 -15.30 27.51
N ALA A 61 -7.31 -15.74 28.26
CA ALA A 61 -5.90 -15.58 27.93
C ALA A 61 -5.52 -16.09 26.52
N PRO A 62 -6.05 -17.23 26.02
CA PRO A 62 -5.76 -17.68 24.65
C PRO A 62 -6.23 -16.68 23.59
N VAL A 63 -7.36 -15.99 23.81
CA VAL A 63 -7.89 -14.99 22.87
C VAL A 63 -6.93 -13.80 22.77
N GLY A 64 -6.47 -13.29 23.91
CA GLY A 64 -5.46 -12.22 23.94
C GLY A 64 -4.15 -12.63 23.27
N ALA A 65 -3.69 -13.86 23.52
CA ALA A 65 -2.47 -14.39 22.91
C ALA A 65 -2.58 -14.52 21.38
N VAL A 66 -3.71 -15.02 20.86
CA VAL A 66 -3.94 -15.12 19.40
C VAL A 66 -3.93 -13.74 18.74
N LEU A 67 -4.62 -12.75 19.33
CA LEU A 67 -4.64 -11.38 18.82
C LEU A 67 -3.25 -10.74 18.84
N PHE A 68 -2.47 -10.98 19.89
CA PHE A 68 -1.10 -10.49 19.99
C PHE A 68 -0.20 -11.12 18.92
N LEU A 69 -0.31 -12.44 18.70
CA LEU A 69 0.47 -13.15 17.69
C LEU A 69 0.06 -12.81 16.25
N ALA A 70 -1.15 -12.30 16.03
CA ALA A 70 -1.60 -11.83 14.72
C ALA A 70 -1.01 -10.45 14.35
N ALA A 71 -0.62 -9.62 15.32
CA ALA A 71 -0.14 -8.27 15.05
C ALA A 71 1.15 -8.20 14.19
N PRO A 72 2.18 -9.05 14.40
CA PRO A 72 3.34 -9.11 13.50
C PRO A 72 2.98 -9.42 12.04
N VAL A 73 1.92 -10.20 11.81
CA VAL A 73 1.45 -10.53 10.45
C VAL A 73 0.91 -9.28 9.76
N GLY A 74 0.06 -8.49 10.45
CA GLY A 74 -0.44 -7.22 9.91
C GLY A 74 0.68 -6.20 9.66
N LEU A 75 1.67 -6.15 10.55
CA LEU A 75 2.86 -5.30 10.35
C LEU A 75 3.70 -5.77 9.14
N ALA A 76 3.86 -7.08 8.97
CA ALA A 76 4.57 -7.64 7.81
C ALA A 76 3.83 -7.35 6.49
N LEU A 77 2.49 -7.40 6.49
CA LEU A 77 1.69 -7.02 5.33
C LEU A 77 1.84 -5.53 5.02
N TRP A 78 1.83 -4.65 6.03
CA TRP A 78 2.08 -3.22 5.86
C TRP A 78 3.49 -2.92 5.33
N LEU A 79 4.52 -3.61 5.82
CA LEU A 79 5.88 -3.46 5.31
C LEU A 79 6.01 -3.92 3.84
N ARG A 80 5.15 -4.83 3.41
CA ARG A 80 5.11 -5.35 2.04
C ARG A 80 4.18 -4.56 1.11
N SER A 81 3.29 -3.72 1.64
CA SER A 81 2.40 -2.87 0.85
C SER A 81 3.12 -1.62 0.33
N ASP A 82 4.39 -1.75 -0.08
CA ASP A 82 5.14 -0.68 -0.72
C ASP A 82 4.52 -0.48 -2.11
N GLU A 83 3.52 0.39 -2.19
CA GLU A 83 2.98 0.84 -3.47
C GLU A 83 4.03 1.71 -4.15
N ARG A 84 4.35 1.40 -5.40
CA ARG A 84 5.20 2.24 -6.25
C ARG A 84 4.30 3.08 -7.14
N VAL A 85 4.68 4.31 -7.41
CA VAL A 85 3.90 5.22 -8.26
C VAL A 85 4.78 5.67 -9.42
N LEU A 86 4.29 5.51 -10.65
CA LEU A 86 4.87 6.14 -11.81
C LEU A 86 4.42 7.59 -11.87
N VAL A 87 5.39 8.49 -11.92
CA VAL A 87 5.17 9.93 -12.10
C VAL A 87 5.65 10.29 -13.50
N VAL A 88 4.74 10.78 -14.32
CA VAL A 88 5.03 11.30 -15.67
C VAL A 88 4.83 12.80 -15.66
N GLU A 89 5.88 13.53 -16.00
CA GLU A 89 5.87 14.99 -16.12
C GLU A 89 5.71 15.38 -17.59
N THR A 90 4.85 16.35 -17.82
CA THR A 90 4.66 17.02 -19.11
C THR A 90 4.82 18.52 -18.92
N ALA A 91 4.88 19.28 -20.01
CA ALA A 91 4.96 20.74 -19.95
C ALA A 91 3.75 21.40 -19.24
N GLU A 92 2.60 20.72 -19.21
CA GLU A 92 1.32 21.28 -18.73
C GLU A 92 0.89 20.69 -17.38
N ALA A 93 1.24 19.43 -17.09
CA ALA A 93 0.75 18.71 -15.92
C ALA A 93 1.69 17.59 -15.45
N THR A 94 1.45 17.14 -14.21
CA THR A 94 2.11 15.96 -13.62
C THR A 94 1.07 14.87 -13.39
N TYR A 95 1.28 13.72 -14.00
CA TYR A 95 0.40 12.55 -13.90
C TYR A 95 1.01 11.52 -12.95
N ARG A 96 0.16 10.85 -12.17
CA ARG A 96 0.56 9.86 -11.18
C ARG A 96 -0.29 8.61 -11.32
N GLU A 97 0.35 7.47 -11.60
CA GLU A 97 -0.30 6.18 -11.71
C GLU A 97 0.27 5.21 -10.66
N PRO A 98 -0.57 4.60 -9.79
CA PRO A 98 -0.13 3.52 -8.92
C PRO A 98 0.26 2.29 -9.76
N LEU A 99 1.38 1.67 -9.42
CA LEU A 99 1.91 0.51 -10.13
C LEU A 99 1.43 -0.77 -9.47
N ASP A 100 0.67 -1.56 -10.23
CA ASP A 100 0.46 -2.98 -9.97
C ASP A 100 1.49 -3.84 -10.74
N ALA A 101 1.48 -5.16 -10.51
CA ALA A 101 2.44 -6.09 -11.11
C ALA A 101 2.43 -6.09 -12.65
N ASP A 102 1.29 -5.77 -13.27
CA ASP A 102 1.16 -5.70 -14.74
C ASP A 102 1.59 -4.33 -15.29
N ALA A 103 1.36 -3.25 -14.53
CA ALA A 103 1.78 -1.90 -14.86
C ALA A 103 3.29 -1.69 -14.68
N GLU A 104 3.96 -2.46 -13.82
CA GLU A 104 5.38 -2.30 -13.52
C GLU A 104 6.28 -2.54 -14.76
N ALA A 105 5.99 -3.56 -15.57
CA ALA A 105 6.73 -3.85 -16.81
C ALA A 105 6.52 -2.78 -17.90
N ARG A 106 5.37 -2.09 -17.89
CA ARG A 106 5.08 -0.96 -18.79
C ARG A 106 5.73 0.32 -18.29
N ALA A 107 5.63 0.60 -17.00
CA ALA A 107 6.27 1.74 -16.36
C ALA A 107 7.79 1.70 -16.49
N GLY A 108 8.40 0.52 -16.35
CA GLY A 108 9.83 0.33 -16.61
C GLY A 108 10.24 0.76 -18.02
N ARG A 109 9.47 0.38 -19.05
CA ARG A 109 9.71 0.81 -20.43
C ARG A 109 9.57 2.32 -20.62
N ILE A 110 8.54 2.93 -20.02
CA ILE A 110 8.33 4.38 -20.09
C ILE A 110 9.50 5.13 -19.40
N VAL A 111 10.01 4.63 -18.29
CA VAL A 111 11.18 5.23 -17.61
C VAL A 111 12.47 4.99 -18.40
N GLU A 112 12.67 3.84 -19.03
CA GLU A 112 13.85 3.60 -19.88
C GLU A 112 13.88 4.54 -21.10
N GLU A 113 12.71 4.90 -21.62
CA GLU A 113 12.58 5.74 -22.82
C GLU A 113 12.58 7.25 -22.53
N TYR A 114 12.07 7.66 -21.35
CA TYR A 114 11.83 9.07 -21.00
C TYR A 114 12.34 9.49 -19.60
N GLY A 115 13.14 8.66 -18.94
CA GLY A 115 13.66 8.88 -17.57
C GLY A 115 15.00 9.59 -17.48
#